data_AF-A0A941YSG1-F1
#
_entry.id   AF-A0A941YSG1-F1
#
_cell.length_a   1.000
_cell.length_b   1.000
_cell.length_c   1.000
_cell.angle_alpha   90.00
_cell.angle_beta   90.00
_cell.angle_gamma   90.00
#
_symmetry.space_group_name_H-M   'P 1'
#
loop_
_entity.id
_entity.type
_entity.pdbx_description
1 polymer ?
#
loop_
_entity_poly.entity_id
_entity_poly.type
_entity_poly.pdbx_seq_one_letter_code
_entity_poly.pdbx_strand_id
1 'polypeptide(L)'
;MAVNKVNSLDDWLALYPEQQAASIRAFSRKYAGVYQVRSPEQIQWMQRHGYVLPDDLVAAAGMSDEALRQLSDQGNDKATMLLYDRLVDEYITQRDAFIAAGGAREDFNTGAGHSRVLDIMALDVQMLKNNSPFRFFLKTRDQEMSQTVDAVAYQNQKLGALEAAGILGDSRIDVLIDQCRAEGACDPAAVAVAAAVASDIFDAISNPHWFGCKSGADHSMPMPQR
;
A
#
# COMPACT_ATOMS: atom_id res chain seq x y z
N MET A 1 -19.59 -9.38 -16.41
CA MET A 1 -19.19 -10.51 -15.56
C MET A 1 -20.22 -10.72 -14.46
N ALA A 2 -20.57 -11.96 -14.10
CA ALA A 2 -21.59 -12.25 -13.10
C ALA A 2 -21.03 -12.18 -11.66
N VAL A 3 -20.64 -11.00 -11.21
CA VAL A 3 -20.06 -10.74 -9.87
C VAL A 3 -21.03 -11.11 -8.73
N ASN A 4 -22.33 -11.21 -9.02
CA ASN A 4 -23.41 -11.49 -8.06
C ASN A 4 -23.38 -12.89 -7.41
N LYS A 5 -22.39 -13.72 -7.72
CA LYS A 5 -22.21 -15.07 -7.14
C LYS A 5 -20.86 -15.27 -6.44
N VAL A 6 -20.01 -14.24 -6.39
CA VAL A 6 -18.66 -14.36 -5.83
C VAL A 6 -18.74 -14.22 -4.31
N ASN A 7 -18.45 -15.31 -3.59
CA ASN A 7 -18.42 -15.34 -2.13
C ASN A 7 -17.04 -15.71 -1.56
N SER A 8 -16.04 -15.84 -2.44
CA SER A 8 -14.67 -16.19 -2.09
C SER A 8 -13.72 -15.72 -3.20
N LEU A 9 -12.41 -15.70 -2.90
CA LEU A 9 -11.39 -15.48 -3.92
C LEU A 9 -11.46 -16.54 -5.02
N ASP A 10 -11.69 -17.80 -4.68
CA ASP A 10 -11.74 -18.90 -5.66
C ASP A 10 -12.92 -18.75 -6.63
N ASP A 11 -14.11 -18.35 -6.13
CA ASP A 11 -15.25 -18.01 -6.99
C ASP A 11 -14.92 -16.86 -7.94
N TRP A 12 -14.14 -15.88 -7.46
CA TRP A 12 -13.72 -14.75 -8.28
C TRP A 12 -12.74 -15.19 -9.37
N LEU A 13 -11.73 -15.98 -9.00
CA LEU A 13 -10.72 -16.51 -9.92
C LEU A 13 -11.33 -17.40 -11.00
N ALA A 14 -12.40 -18.14 -10.69
CA ALA A 14 -13.11 -18.99 -11.64
C ALA A 14 -13.78 -18.21 -12.80
N LEU A 15 -13.89 -16.87 -12.68
CA LEU A 15 -14.41 -16.01 -13.75
C LEU A 15 -13.36 -15.69 -14.83
N TYR A 16 -12.07 -15.97 -14.58
CA TYR A 16 -10.96 -15.58 -15.44
C TYR A 16 -10.27 -16.80 -16.09
N PRO A 17 -9.70 -16.66 -17.29
CA PRO A 17 -8.76 -17.64 -17.83
C PRO A 17 -7.60 -17.92 -16.88
N GLU A 18 -7.04 -19.14 -16.92
CA GLU A 18 -6.02 -19.61 -15.96
C GLU A 18 -4.82 -18.66 -15.85
N GLN A 19 -4.32 -18.14 -16.97
CA GLN A 19 -3.20 -17.21 -16.99
C GLN A 19 -3.51 -15.90 -16.22
N GLN A 20 -4.73 -15.37 -16.39
CA GLN A 20 -5.16 -14.16 -15.68
C GLN A 20 -5.40 -14.46 -14.21
N ALA A 21 -6.05 -15.59 -13.91
CA ALA A 21 -6.27 -16.06 -12.53
C ALA A 21 -4.95 -16.25 -11.78
N ALA A 22 -3.88 -16.73 -12.44
CA ALA A 22 -2.56 -16.85 -11.86
C ALA A 22 -1.96 -15.50 -11.46
N SER A 23 -2.06 -14.48 -12.32
CA SER A 23 -1.61 -13.12 -12.01
C SER A 23 -2.40 -12.48 -10.87
N ILE A 24 -3.74 -12.65 -10.86
CA ILE A 24 -4.59 -12.17 -9.78
C ILE A 24 -4.22 -12.84 -8.44
N ARG A 25 -3.97 -14.16 -8.45
CA ARG A 25 -3.52 -14.91 -7.27
C ARG A 25 -2.13 -14.49 -6.80
N ALA A 26 -1.22 -14.16 -7.73
CA ALA A 26 0.08 -13.61 -7.37
C ALA A 26 -0.08 -12.26 -6.66
N PHE A 27 -0.90 -11.37 -7.21
CA PHE A 27 -1.22 -10.08 -6.59
C PHE A 27 -1.85 -10.24 -5.20
N SER A 28 -2.86 -11.12 -5.06
CA SER A 28 -3.54 -11.34 -3.77
C SER A 28 -2.62 -11.90 -2.68
N ARG A 29 -1.54 -12.60 -3.05
CA ARG A 29 -0.54 -13.10 -2.10
C ARG A 29 0.39 -12.01 -1.59
N LYS A 30 0.67 -10.98 -2.40
CA LYS A 30 1.44 -9.80 -1.97
C LYS A 30 0.69 -9.01 -0.90
N TYR A 31 -0.64 -8.98 -0.99
CA TYR A 31 -1.50 -8.20 -0.11
C TYR A 31 -2.46 -9.10 0.66
N ALA A 32 -2.00 -9.62 1.80
CA ALA A 32 -2.78 -10.52 2.64
C ALA A 32 -4.19 -9.97 2.90
N GLY A 33 -5.21 -10.75 2.54
CA GLY A 33 -6.61 -10.40 2.78
C GLY A 33 -7.27 -9.46 1.76
N VAL A 34 -6.52 -8.88 0.81
CA VAL A 34 -7.05 -7.86 -0.13
C VAL A 34 -8.31 -8.30 -0.87
N TYR A 35 -8.40 -9.59 -1.23
CA TYR A 35 -9.52 -10.19 -1.95
C TYR A 35 -10.23 -11.28 -1.15
N GLN A 36 -10.12 -11.26 0.18
CA GLN A 36 -10.91 -12.13 1.07
C GLN A 36 -12.33 -11.55 1.20
N VAL A 37 -13.09 -11.66 0.13
CA VAL A 37 -14.51 -11.26 0.07
C VAL A 37 -15.40 -12.43 0.48
N ARG A 38 -16.54 -12.11 1.08
CA ARG A 38 -17.56 -13.06 1.57
C ARG A 38 -18.93 -12.84 0.95
N SER A 39 -19.10 -11.75 0.19
CA SER A 39 -20.34 -11.46 -0.51
C SER A 39 -20.14 -10.53 -1.70
N PRO A 40 -21.06 -10.52 -2.67
CA PRO A 40 -21.05 -9.56 -3.79
C PRO A 40 -21.13 -8.10 -3.33
N GLU A 41 -21.81 -7.82 -2.23
CA GLU A 41 -21.93 -6.46 -1.67
C GLU A 41 -20.58 -5.92 -1.24
N GLN A 42 -19.67 -6.77 -0.74
CA GLN A 42 -18.31 -6.37 -0.41
C GLN A 42 -17.52 -6.00 -1.67
N ILE A 43 -17.69 -6.73 -2.78
CA ILE A 43 -17.03 -6.41 -4.05
C ILE A 43 -17.54 -5.07 -4.58
N GLN A 44 -18.86 -4.84 -4.54
CA GLN A 44 -19.43 -3.56 -4.92
C GLN A 44 -18.96 -2.42 -4.02
N TRP A 45 -18.83 -2.67 -2.71
CA TRP A 45 -18.28 -1.70 -1.78
C TRP A 45 -16.82 -1.36 -2.14
N MET A 46 -15.98 -2.37 -2.39
CA MET A 46 -14.59 -2.19 -2.81
C MET A 46 -14.51 -1.34 -4.08
N GLN A 47 -15.36 -1.64 -5.07
CA GLN A 47 -15.43 -0.87 -6.32
C GLN A 47 -15.75 0.60 -6.08
N ARG A 48 -16.75 0.89 -5.23
CA ARG A 48 -17.14 2.27 -4.88
C ARG A 48 -16.05 3.02 -4.10
N HIS A 49 -15.20 2.31 -3.37
CA HIS A 49 -14.12 2.87 -2.57
C HIS A 49 -12.76 2.78 -3.28
N GLY A 50 -12.76 2.68 -4.61
CA GLY A 50 -11.55 2.85 -5.42
C GLY A 50 -10.53 1.71 -5.34
N TYR A 51 -10.92 0.53 -4.85
CA TYR A 51 -10.03 -0.63 -4.86
C TYR A 51 -9.57 -1.00 -6.27
N VAL A 52 -8.31 -1.42 -6.39
CA VAL A 52 -7.84 -2.17 -7.54
C VAL A 52 -8.47 -3.56 -7.49
N LEU A 53 -9.36 -3.86 -8.42
CA LEU A 53 -10.04 -5.13 -8.57
C LEU A 53 -9.30 -6.01 -9.60
N PRO A 54 -9.59 -7.33 -9.63
CA PRO A 54 -9.05 -8.24 -10.64
C PRO A 54 -9.22 -7.77 -12.10
N ASP A 55 -10.36 -7.15 -12.46
CA ASP A 55 -10.54 -6.58 -13.80
C ASP A 55 -9.53 -5.44 -14.09
N ASP A 56 -9.23 -4.62 -13.08
CA ASP A 56 -8.23 -3.55 -13.22
C ASP A 56 -6.83 -4.15 -13.39
N LEU A 57 -6.51 -5.25 -12.69
CA LEU A 57 -5.24 -5.97 -12.85
C LEU A 57 -5.08 -6.54 -14.26
N VAL A 58 -6.13 -7.17 -14.78
CA VAL A 58 -6.13 -7.74 -16.14
C VAL A 58 -5.99 -6.65 -17.19
N ALA A 59 -6.71 -5.53 -17.04
CA ALA A 59 -6.58 -4.39 -17.95
C ALA A 59 -5.17 -3.78 -17.89
N ALA A 60 -4.63 -3.61 -16.68
CA ALA A 60 -3.30 -3.05 -16.49
C ALA A 60 -2.19 -3.96 -17.02
N ALA A 61 -2.35 -5.29 -16.98
CA ALA A 61 -1.34 -6.24 -17.46
C ALA A 61 -0.92 -6.00 -18.92
N GLY A 62 -1.80 -5.43 -19.75
CA GLY A 62 -1.49 -5.05 -21.14
C GLY A 62 -0.92 -3.63 -21.31
N MET A 63 -0.80 -2.84 -20.25
CA MET A 63 -0.34 -1.45 -20.27
C MET A 63 1.15 -1.35 -19.92
N SER A 64 1.88 -0.45 -20.59
CA SER A 64 3.24 -0.07 -20.18
C SER A 64 3.20 0.83 -18.94
N ASP A 65 4.35 0.97 -18.28
CA ASP A 65 4.49 1.84 -17.12
C ASP A 65 4.32 3.32 -17.49
N GLU A 66 4.73 3.71 -18.70
CA GLU A 66 4.47 5.05 -19.24
C GLU A 66 2.97 5.30 -19.42
N ALA A 67 2.21 4.32 -19.91
CA ALA A 67 0.77 4.44 -20.06
C ALA A 67 0.07 4.56 -18.70
N LEU A 68 0.48 3.75 -17.71
CA LEU A 68 -0.02 3.88 -16.34
C LEU A 68 0.35 5.23 -15.71
N ARG A 69 1.57 5.72 -15.95
CA ARG A 69 2.02 7.02 -15.47
C ARG A 69 1.21 8.16 -16.07
N GLN A 70 0.95 8.13 -17.38
CA GLN A 70 0.08 9.11 -18.03
C GLN A 70 -1.33 9.12 -17.44
N LEU A 71 -1.91 7.95 -17.14
CA LEU A 71 -3.21 7.86 -16.47
C LEU A 71 -3.14 8.39 -15.03
N SER A 72 -2.08 8.08 -14.29
CA SER A 72 -1.83 8.61 -12.94
C SER A 72 -1.75 10.13 -12.94
N ASP A 73 -1.00 10.71 -13.88
CA ASP A 73 -0.83 12.16 -14.02
C ASP A 73 -2.14 12.88 -14.40
N GLN A 74 -3.08 12.15 -14.99
CA GLN A 74 -4.45 12.61 -15.26
C GLN A 74 -5.41 12.44 -14.06
N GLY A 75 -4.91 11.96 -12.92
CA GLY A 75 -5.69 11.75 -11.71
C GLY A 75 -6.40 10.40 -11.62
N ASN A 76 -5.97 9.39 -12.40
CA ASN A 76 -6.47 8.03 -12.24
C ASN A 76 -5.79 7.34 -11.07
N ASP A 77 -6.47 7.41 -9.92
CA ASP A 77 -6.09 6.79 -8.65
C ASP A 77 -5.67 5.32 -8.74
N LYS A 78 -6.41 4.50 -9.51
CA LYS A 78 -6.08 3.09 -9.66
C LYS A 78 -4.81 2.90 -10.49
N ALA A 79 -4.59 3.73 -11.50
CA ALA A 79 -3.35 3.72 -12.27
C ALA A 79 -2.15 4.11 -11.40
N THR A 80 -2.30 5.09 -10.51
CA THR A 80 -1.28 5.43 -9.49
C THR A 80 -0.93 4.23 -8.63
N MET A 81 -1.94 3.54 -8.10
CA MET A 81 -1.78 2.35 -7.25
C MET A 81 -1.10 1.17 -7.98
N LEU A 82 -1.53 0.90 -9.22
CA LEU A 82 -0.98 -0.16 -10.06
C LEU A 82 0.47 0.12 -10.47
N LEU A 83 0.77 1.37 -10.83
CA LEU A 83 2.13 1.79 -11.14
C LEU A 83 3.01 1.68 -9.90
N TYR A 84 2.54 2.15 -8.74
CA TYR A 84 3.26 2.03 -7.48
C TYR A 84 3.61 0.56 -7.18
N ASP A 85 2.65 -0.38 -7.27
CA ASP A 85 2.91 -1.80 -7.04
C ASP A 85 4.01 -2.36 -7.96
N ARG A 86 3.99 -2.00 -9.24
CA ARG A 86 5.01 -2.42 -10.21
C ARG A 86 6.39 -1.87 -9.87
N LEU A 87 6.47 -0.59 -9.53
CA LEU A 87 7.75 0.05 -9.19
C LEU A 87 8.35 -0.55 -7.92
N VAL A 88 7.51 -0.89 -6.93
CA VAL A 88 7.93 -1.59 -5.71
C VAL A 88 8.43 -3.00 -6.04
N ASP A 89 7.73 -3.77 -6.87
CA ASP A 89 8.17 -5.10 -7.31
C ASP A 89 9.52 -5.05 -8.04
N GLU A 90 9.66 -4.09 -8.96
CA GLU A 90 10.90 -3.90 -9.72
C GLU A 90 12.05 -3.51 -8.79
N TYR A 91 11.82 -2.57 -7.87
CA TYR A 91 12.80 -2.14 -6.89
C TYR A 91 13.28 -3.31 -6.01
N ILE A 92 12.34 -4.10 -5.46
CA ILE A 92 12.66 -5.26 -4.62
C ILE A 92 13.48 -6.28 -5.42
N THR A 93 13.05 -6.59 -6.65
CA THR A 93 13.75 -7.55 -7.52
C THR A 93 15.18 -7.10 -7.83
N GLN A 94 15.36 -5.84 -8.20
CA GLN A 94 16.68 -5.28 -8.53
C GLN A 94 17.59 -5.21 -7.31
N ARG A 95 17.06 -4.79 -6.16
CA ARG A 95 17.78 -4.77 -4.89
C ARG A 95 18.25 -6.16 -4.50
N ASP A 96 17.36 -7.14 -4.53
CA ASP A 96 17.67 -8.50 -4.11
C ASP A 96 18.72 -9.13 -5.02
N ALA A 97 18.66 -8.87 -6.33
CA ALA A 97 19.70 -9.25 -7.27
C ALA A 97 21.06 -8.57 -6.99
N PHE A 98 21.05 -7.28 -6.66
CA PHE A 98 22.26 -6.53 -6.31
C PHE A 98 22.93 -7.06 -5.04
N ILE A 99 22.12 -7.34 -4.00
CA ILE A 99 22.61 -7.93 -2.74
C ILE A 99 23.13 -9.35 -2.97
N ALA A 100 22.41 -10.18 -3.75
CA ALA A 100 22.85 -11.52 -4.09
C ALA A 100 24.18 -11.52 -4.89
N ALA A 101 24.47 -10.46 -5.63
CA ALA A 101 25.75 -10.24 -6.31
C ALA A 101 26.87 -9.72 -5.38
N GLY A 102 26.60 -9.55 -4.07
CA GLY A 102 27.58 -9.13 -3.07
C GLY A 102 27.61 -7.62 -2.79
N GLY A 103 26.68 -6.85 -3.36
CA GLY A 103 26.57 -5.42 -3.08
C GLY A 103 25.94 -5.11 -1.72
N ALA A 104 26.30 -3.98 -1.12
CA ALA A 104 25.66 -3.48 0.10
C ALA A 104 24.37 -2.71 -0.23
N ARG A 105 23.36 -2.84 0.61
CA ARG A 105 22.04 -2.27 0.32
C ARG A 105 22.03 -0.74 0.28
N GLU A 106 22.80 -0.12 1.14
CA GLU A 106 22.97 1.34 1.21
C GLU A 106 23.52 1.88 -0.12
N ASP A 107 24.41 1.12 -0.76
CA ASP A 107 24.96 1.44 -2.08
C ASP A 107 23.90 1.31 -3.18
N PHE A 108 22.98 0.34 -3.06
CA PHE A 108 21.85 0.23 -3.99
C PHE A 108 20.93 1.47 -3.89
N ASN A 109 20.58 1.89 -2.68
CA ASN A 109 19.66 3.02 -2.44
C ASN A 109 20.22 4.37 -2.88
N THR A 110 21.54 4.54 -2.80
CA THR A 110 22.23 5.76 -3.21
C THR A 110 22.75 5.70 -4.65
N GLY A 111 22.77 4.51 -5.25
CA GLY A 111 23.16 4.26 -6.64
C GLY A 111 21.99 3.81 -7.51
N ALA A 112 22.05 2.56 -7.99
CA ALA A 112 21.17 2.03 -9.03
C ALA A 112 19.67 2.11 -8.70
N GLY A 113 19.29 2.00 -7.42
CA GLY A 113 17.90 2.08 -6.96
C GLY A 113 17.41 3.49 -6.66
N HIS A 114 18.28 4.51 -6.68
CA HIS A 114 17.93 5.84 -6.17
C HIS A 114 16.76 6.49 -6.92
N SER A 115 16.81 6.51 -8.26
CA SER A 115 15.74 7.06 -9.08
C SER A 115 14.41 6.35 -8.85
N ARG A 116 14.44 5.02 -8.65
CA ARG A 116 13.24 4.24 -8.40
C ARG A 116 12.61 4.55 -7.05
N VAL A 117 13.41 4.77 -6.01
CA VAL A 117 12.92 5.24 -4.71
C VAL A 117 12.22 6.58 -4.84
N LEU A 118 12.80 7.53 -5.59
CA LEU A 118 12.18 8.85 -5.81
C LEU A 118 10.85 8.74 -6.56
N ASP A 119 10.77 7.88 -7.58
CA ASP A 119 9.51 7.64 -8.31
C ASP A 119 8.43 7.06 -7.40
N ILE A 120 8.80 6.09 -6.55
CA ILE A 120 7.87 5.46 -5.58
C ILE A 120 7.40 6.51 -4.57
N MET A 121 8.29 7.33 -4.03
CA MET A 121 7.95 8.41 -3.11
C MET A 121 7.01 9.45 -3.76
N ALA A 122 7.22 9.78 -5.04
CA ALA A 122 6.35 10.72 -5.75
C ALA A 122 4.93 10.17 -5.90
N LEU A 123 4.78 8.89 -6.24
CA LEU A 123 3.47 8.23 -6.30
C LEU A 123 2.84 8.12 -4.91
N ASP A 124 3.66 7.92 -3.88
CA ASP A 124 3.19 7.84 -2.51
C ASP A 124 2.54 9.15 -2.05
N VAL A 125 3.18 10.28 -2.34
CA VAL A 125 2.62 11.61 -2.08
C VAL A 125 1.30 11.82 -2.83
N GLN A 126 1.16 11.26 -4.05
CA GLN A 126 -0.12 11.30 -4.77
C GLN A 126 -1.19 10.46 -4.06
N MET A 127 -0.84 9.25 -3.59
CA MET A 127 -1.76 8.37 -2.86
C MET A 127 -2.22 8.94 -1.51
N LEU A 128 -1.50 9.88 -0.90
CA LEU A 128 -1.97 10.58 0.31
C LEU A 128 -3.29 11.33 0.08
N LYS A 129 -3.56 11.78 -1.15
CA LYS A 129 -4.81 12.48 -1.52
C LYS A 129 -5.96 11.52 -1.85
N ASN A 130 -5.67 10.24 -1.97
CA ASN A 130 -6.63 9.21 -2.35
C ASN A 130 -7.32 8.64 -1.11
N ASN A 131 -8.65 8.59 -1.12
CA ASN A 131 -9.46 8.08 0.01
C ASN A 131 -9.71 6.57 -0.05
N SER A 132 -9.12 5.87 -1.01
CA SER A 132 -9.28 4.42 -1.11
C SER A 132 -8.57 3.73 0.05
N PRO A 133 -9.27 2.86 0.79
CA PRO A 133 -8.64 2.01 1.80
C PRO A 133 -7.55 1.08 1.21
N PHE A 134 -7.62 0.80 -0.10
CA PHE A 134 -6.64 -0.05 -0.77
C PHE A 134 -5.20 0.49 -0.71
N ARG A 135 -5.01 1.82 -0.62
CA ARG A 135 -3.66 2.41 -0.50
C ARG A 135 -2.91 1.86 0.71
N PHE A 136 -3.60 1.52 1.79
CA PHE A 136 -2.96 1.00 2.98
C PHE A 136 -2.54 -0.47 2.81
N PHE A 137 -3.23 -1.25 1.98
CA PHE A 137 -2.72 -2.55 1.56
C PHE A 137 -1.39 -2.39 0.81
N LEU A 138 -1.28 -1.41 -0.09
CA LEU A 138 -0.02 -1.09 -0.78
C LEU A 138 1.10 -0.73 0.20
N LYS A 139 0.79 0.09 1.21
CA LYS A 139 1.73 0.51 2.27
C LYS A 139 2.35 -0.65 3.05
N THR A 140 1.68 -1.79 3.14
CA THR A 140 2.28 -2.98 3.80
C THR A 140 3.58 -3.43 3.14
N ARG A 141 3.82 -3.04 1.88
CA ARG A 141 5.03 -3.37 1.11
C ARG A 141 6.14 -2.34 1.16
N ASP A 142 5.91 -1.14 1.69
CA ASP A 142 6.99 -0.17 1.94
C ASP A 142 8.06 -0.79 2.86
N GLN A 143 7.64 -1.64 3.80
CA GLN A 143 8.57 -2.34 4.68
C GLN A 143 9.34 -3.47 3.99
N GLU A 144 8.79 -4.07 2.93
CA GLU A 144 9.57 -4.99 2.10
C GLU A 144 10.71 -4.23 1.41
N MET A 145 10.51 -2.95 1.05
CA MET A 145 11.58 -2.09 0.55
C MET A 145 12.56 -1.70 1.65
N SER A 146 12.07 -1.47 2.88
CA SER A 146 12.84 -1.03 4.04
C SER A 146 13.63 -2.17 4.73
N GLN A 147 13.23 -3.44 4.55
CA GLN A 147 13.67 -4.62 5.32
C GLN A 147 14.21 -4.24 6.70
N THR A 148 13.32 -3.79 7.59
CA THR A 148 13.65 -3.77 9.01
C THR A 148 13.97 -5.22 9.42
N VAL A 149 15.11 -5.41 10.08
CA VAL A 149 15.58 -6.73 10.56
C VAL A 149 14.64 -7.29 11.65
N ASP A 150 13.75 -6.45 12.17
CA ASP A 150 12.78 -6.80 13.19
C ASP A 150 11.44 -7.23 12.57
N ALA A 151 11.22 -8.55 12.54
CA ALA A 151 9.97 -9.16 12.12
C ALA A 151 8.76 -8.63 12.93
N VAL A 152 8.94 -8.25 14.20
CA VAL A 152 7.87 -7.71 15.04
C VAL A 152 7.48 -6.31 14.54
N ALA A 153 8.46 -5.42 14.32
CA ALA A 153 8.21 -4.10 13.75
C ALA A 153 7.52 -4.17 12.38
N TYR A 154 7.91 -5.12 11.53
CA TYR A 154 7.26 -5.39 10.24
C TYR A 154 5.78 -5.76 10.41
N GLN A 155 5.47 -6.73 11.29
CA GLN A 155 4.08 -7.15 11.52
C GLN A 155 3.24 -6.02 12.12
N ASN A 156 3.79 -5.24 13.05
CA ASN A 156 3.08 -4.14 13.71
C ASN A 156 2.68 -3.04 12.70
N GLN A 157 3.54 -2.72 11.74
CA GLN A 157 3.21 -1.73 10.72
C GLN A 157 2.22 -2.26 9.69
N LYS A 158 2.33 -3.54 9.32
CA LYS A 158 1.33 -4.19 8.47
C LYS A 158 -0.05 -4.13 9.10
N LEU A 159 -0.15 -4.42 10.40
CA LEU A 159 -1.36 -4.25 11.18
C LEU A 159 -1.85 -2.80 11.20
N GLY A 160 -0.98 -1.82 11.43
CA GLY A 160 -1.35 -0.40 11.43
C GLY A 160 -1.92 0.08 10.10
N ALA A 161 -1.33 -0.37 9.00
CA ALA A 161 -1.88 -0.13 7.67
C ALA A 161 -3.27 -0.77 7.50
N LEU A 162 -3.45 -2.03 7.93
CA LEU A 162 -4.75 -2.69 7.85
C LEU A 162 -5.81 -1.97 8.71
N GLU A 163 -5.49 -1.62 9.95
CA GLU A 163 -6.36 -0.82 10.84
C GLU A 163 -6.75 0.53 10.20
N ALA A 164 -5.81 1.21 9.55
CA ALA A 164 -6.10 2.45 8.82
C ALA A 164 -7.10 2.24 7.65
N ALA A 165 -7.05 1.09 6.98
CA ALA A 165 -8.08 0.72 6.00
C ALA A 165 -9.44 0.47 6.67
N GLY A 166 -9.45 -0.10 7.88
CA GLY A 166 -10.65 -0.30 8.70
C GLY A 166 -11.30 1.02 9.11
N ILE A 167 -10.51 2.02 9.51
CA ILE A 167 -10.97 3.39 9.80
C ILE A 167 -11.66 4.02 8.58
N LEU A 168 -11.20 3.71 7.37
CA LEU A 168 -11.84 4.12 6.11
C LEU A 168 -13.07 3.29 5.72
N GLY A 169 -13.55 2.42 6.62
CA GLY A 169 -14.79 1.67 6.49
C GLY A 169 -14.65 0.26 5.92
N ASP A 170 -13.43 -0.26 5.76
CA ASP A 170 -13.22 -1.63 5.31
C ASP A 170 -13.48 -2.65 6.43
N SER A 171 -14.73 -3.10 6.55
CA SER A 171 -15.15 -4.07 7.57
C SER A 171 -14.52 -5.46 7.43
N ARG A 172 -13.77 -5.72 6.35
CA ARG A 172 -13.03 -6.98 6.20
C ARG A 172 -11.79 -7.03 7.09
N ILE A 173 -11.31 -5.88 7.54
CA ILE A 173 -10.12 -5.74 8.39
C ILE A 173 -10.32 -6.41 9.75
N ASP A 174 -11.51 -6.30 10.35
CA ASP A 174 -11.82 -6.96 11.63
C ASP A 174 -11.55 -8.47 11.58
N VAL A 175 -11.97 -9.09 10.48
CA VAL A 175 -11.76 -10.52 10.24
C VAL A 175 -10.27 -10.87 10.12
N LEU A 176 -9.51 -10.04 9.41
CA LEU A 176 -8.07 -10.27 9.21
C LEU A 176 -7.29 -10.13 10.53
N ILE A 177 -7.67 -9.15 11.35
CA ILE A 177 -7.07 -8.95 12.67
C ILE A 177 -7.42 -10.12 13.59
N ASP A 178 -8.68 -10.56 13.62
CA ASP A 178 -9.09 -11.68 14.44
C ASP A 178 -8.42 -13.00 14.02
N GLN A 179 -8.24 -13.23 12.72
CA GLN A 179 -7.45 -14.35 12.20
C GLN A 179 -6.00 -14.26 12.67
N CYS A 180 -5.38 -13.10 12.57
CA CYS A 180 -4.00 -12.93 13.01
C CYS A 180 -3.82 -13.12 14.52
N ARG A 181 -4.79 -12.68 15.34
CA ARG A 181 -4.82 -12.93 16.78
C ARG A 181 -4.98 -14.42 17.08
N ALA A 182 -5.88 -15.10 16.40
CA ALA A 182 -6.14 -16.54 16.59
C ALA A 182 -4.93 -17.41 16.23
N GLU A 183 -4.16 -16.99 15.23
CA GLU A 183 -2.92 -17.65 14.80
C GLU A 183 -1.70 -17.31 15.68
N GLY A 184 -1.86 -16.40 16.66
CA GLY A 184 -0.77 -15.92 17.50
C GLY A 184 0.27 -15.10 16.73
N ALA A 185 -0.06 -14.67 15.51
CA ALA A 185 0.82 -13.93 14.62
C ALA A 185 0.82 -12.41 14.89
N CYS A 186 -0.11 -11.92 15.71
CA CYS A 186 -0.26 -10.51 16.06
C CYS A 186 -0.36 -10.29 17.57
N ASP A 187 0.55 -9.48 18.13
CA ASP A 187 0.51 -9.04 19.53
C ASP A 187 -0.64 -8.02 19.74
N PRO A 188 -1.59 -8.25 20.67
CA PRO A 188 -2.64 -7.29 20.98
C PRO A 188 -2.13 -5.89 21.35
N ALA A 189 -0.97 -5.78 22.01
CA ALA A 189 -0.35 -4.50 22.32
C ALA A 189 0.15 -3.80 21.04
N ALA A 190 0.69 -4.56 20.10
CA ALA A 190 1.07 -4.05 18.80
C ALA A 190 -0.12 -3.56 17.97
N VAL A 191 -1.25 -4.26 18.01
CA VAL A 191 -2.50 -3.84 17.35
C VAL A 191 -2.99 -2.49 17.92
N ALA A 192 -2.91 -2.31 19.23
CA ALA A 192 -3.30 -1.04 19.87
C ALA A 192 -2.36 0.13 19.47
N VAL A 193 -1.05 -0.12 19.37
CA VAL A 193 -0.08 0.88 18.86
C VAL A 193 -0.32 1.17 17.38
N ALA A 194 -0.59 0.13 16.58
CA ALA A 194 -0.93 0.22 15.18
C ALA A 194 -2.19 1.08 14.93
N ALA A 195 -3.24 0.90 15.73
CA ALA A 195 -4.45 1.71 15.67
C ALA A 195 -4.20 3.18 16.05
N ALA A 196 -3.34 3.44 17.05
CA ALA A 196 -2.94 4.80 17.42
C ALA A 196 -2.15 5.47 16.28
N VAL A 197 -1.17 4.77 15.69
CA VAL A 197 -0.40 5.24 14.53
C VAL A 197 -1.33 5.48 13.32
N ALA A 198 -2.29 4.60 13.07
CA ALA A 198 -3.28 4.77 12.01
C ALA A 198 -4.14 6.02 12.20
N SER A 199 -4.55 6.31 13.43
CA SER A 199 -5.26 7.55 13.79
C SER A 199 -4.39 8.77 13.54
N ASP A 200 -3.13 8.76 13.99
CA ASP A 200 -2.19 9.88 13.79
C ASP A 200 -1.90 10.12 12.30
N ILE A 201 -1.74 9.05 11.52
CA ILE A 201 -1.57 9.12 10.06
C ILE A 201 -2.83 9.69 9.41
N PHE A 202 -4.01 9.22 9.83
CA PHE A 202 -5.29 9.71 9.29
C PHE A 202 -5.49 11.19 9.61
N ASP A 203 -5.17 11.63 10.83
CA ASP A 203 -5.24 13.02 11.25
C ASP A 203 -4.23 13.90 10.48
N ALA A 204 -3.00 13.41 10.27
CA ALA A 204 -1.99 14.11 9.48
C ALA A 204 -2.39 14.24 8.00
N ILE A 205 -3.01 13.22 7.42
CA ILE A 205 -3.51 13.24 6.04
C ILE A 205 -4.75 14.14 5.92
N SER A 206 -5.65 14.10 6.90
CA SER A 206 -6.88 14.89 6.91
C SER A 206 -6.64 16.37 7.25
N ASN A 207 -5.48 16.70 7.83
CA ASN A 207 -5.10 18.05 8.21
C ASN A 207 -3.73 18.45 7.60
N PRO A 208 -3.69 18.84 6.31
CA PRO A 208 -2.46 19.04 5.55
C PRO A 208 -1.57 20.20 6.06
N HIS A 209 -2.01 20.97 7.06
CA HIS A 209 -1.20 21.99 7.72
C HIS A 209 0.06 21.44 8.41
N TRP A 210 0.16 20.12 8.64
CA TRP A 210 1.33 19.48 9.25
C TRP A 210 2.45 19.11 8.26
N PHE A 211 2.15 18.96 6.97
CA PHE A 211 3.16 18.72 5.91
C PHE A 211 3.72 20.02 5.34
N GLY A 212 3.15 21.17 5.72
CA GLY A 212 3.83 22.43 5.59
C GLY A 212 5.04 22.40 6.50
N CYS A 213 6.24 22.24 5.94
CA CYS A 213 7.45 22.78 6.53
C CYS A 213 7.07 24.09 7.21
N LYS A 214 7.28 24.20 8.53
CA LYS A 214 7.45 25.51 9.15
C LYS A 214 8.62 26.14 8.40
N SER A 215 8.34 26.85 7.31
CA SER A 215 9.25 27.81 6.72
C SER A 215 9.65 28.70 7.88
N GLY A 216 10.92 28.65 8.26
CA GLY A 216 11.47 29.48 9.31
C GLY A 216 11.14 30.93 9.03
N ALA A 217 10.18 31.46 9.76
CA ALA A 217 9.85 32.87 9.84
C ALA A 217 9.28 33.12 11.24
N ASP A 218 10.18 33.09 12.25
CA ASP A 218 10.22 34.06 13.35
C ASP A 218 11.16 33.59 14.45
N HIS A 219 12.46 33.80 14.23
CA HIS A 219 13.42 33.98 15.31
C HIS A 219 14.17 35.29 15.08
N SER A 220 13.43 36.39 15.19
CA SER A 220 14.01 37.69 15.52
C SER A 220 14.57 37.61 16.95
N MET A 221 15.86 37.28 17.06
CA MET A 221 16.58 37.44 18.31
C MET A 221 16.69 38.93 18.65
N PRO A 222 16.38 39.37 19.88
CA PRO A 222 16.68 40.73 20.30
C PRO A 222 18.19 40.87 20.49
N MET A 223 18.81 41.78 19.74
CA MET A 223 20.17 42.24 19.99
C MET A 223 20.22 42.96 21.36
N PRO A 224 21.26 42.73 22.19
CA PRO A 224 21.45 43.50 23.41
C PRO A 224 21.89 44.92 23.03
N GLN A 225 21.15 45.92 23.50
CA GLN A 225 21.58 47.31 23.46
C GLN A 225 22.78 47.51 24.38
N ARG A 226 23.78 48.24 23.89
CA ARG A 226 24.95 48.68 24.64
C ARG A 226 24.61 49.89 25.51
#